data_AF-A0AAW2B091-F1
#
_entry.id   AF-A0AAW2B091-F1
#
_cell.length_a   1.000
_cell.length_b   1.000
_cell.length_c   1.000
_cell.angle_alpha   90.00
_cell.angle_beta   90.00
_cell.angle_gamma   90.00
#
_symmetry.space_group_name_H-M   'P 1'
#
loop_
_entity.id
_entity.type
_entity.pdbx_description
1 polymer ?
#
loop_
_entity_poly.entity_id
_entity_poly.type
_entity_poly.pdbx_seq_one_letter_code
_entity_poly.pdbx_strand_id
1 'polypeptide(L)'
;MVINSPQLLQTNISDHQITQTVRECVSLSDPGPHVIVLLLKHDQCSAEDQECVEKVLDSFSERVYQHTMVLTTQEPTETNDILQKIIQKCFNRHFSLQRSSSPNDLLRVFEDIVKMNDGRHLDCPEASQYFSMEQQATERLSEGVKLNLVVCGSDRTLKSSISEQILRDVDLHGRQISLVNLPALFNTRLSEEEVMHQTLHCVSLCDPGVHVFLLIIPDAPLNNEDKAETEEIQRIFSSRINKHMMILIMQSSEHQTAELDKETQSIIERFGGRRHLFGPNTQVSTLVENIKKMLEENRGEFFSTETFLEAQMKKLMKYEEMKKKMYSLETHLLTQGNEQKI
;
A
#
# COMPACT_ATOMS: atom_id res chain seq x y z
N MET A 1 -0.10 18.48 -4.48
CA MET A 1 -0.06 17.27 -3.64
C MET A 1 1.40 16.95 -3.35
N VAL A 2 1.73 16.51 -2.13
CA VAL A 2 3.10 16.19 -1.72
C VAL A 2 3.14 14.71 -1.39
N ILE A 3 4.09 13.99 -2.01
CA ILE A 3 4.32 12.57 -1.73
C ILE A 3 5.62 12.49 -0.95
N ASN A 4 5.57 11.86 0.22
CA ASN A 4 6.73 11.72 1.11
C ASN A 4 7.19 10.26 1.13
N SER A 5 8.40 10.01 0.67
CA SER A 5 8.96 8.66 0.51
C SER A 5 10.31 8.53 1.21
N PRO A 6 10.38 8.68 2.55
CA PRO A 6 11.63 8.70 3.29
C PRO A 6 12.42 7.38 3.19
N GLN A 7 11.74 6.27 2.87
CA GLN A 7 12.33 4.96 2.65
C GLN A 7 13.32 4.91 1.48
N LEU A 8 13.19 5.80 0.49
CA LEU A 8 14.02 5.78 -0.72
C LEU A 8 15.50 6.05 -0.45
N LEU A 9 15.83 6.74 0.64
CA LEU A 9 17.21 7.11 0.98
C LEU A 9 17.83 6.18 2.04
N GLN A 10 17.27 4.98 2.26
CA GLN A 10 17.86 3.98 3.15
C GLN A 10 18.96 3.21 2.41
N THR A 11 20.12 3.04 3.06
CA THR A 11 21.32 2.42 2.46
C THR A 11 21.18 0.96 2.03
N ASN A 12 20.13 0.24 2.48
CA ASN A 12 19.88 -1.17 2.17
C ASN A 12 18.59 -1.41 1.38
N ILE A 13 18.12 -0.42 0.62
CA ILE A 13 16.90 -0.56 -0.19
C ILE A 13 17.16 -1.44 -1.43
N SER A 14 16.31 -2.43 -1.66
CA SER A 14 16.37 -3.31 -2.84
C SER A 14 15.83 -2.65 -4.11
N ASP A 15 16.29 -3.09 -5.29
CA ASP A 15 15.83 -2.57 -6.58
C ASP A 15 14.31 -2.66 -6.75
N HIS A 16 13.71 -3.73 -6.21
CA HIS A 16 12.27 -3.92 -6.19
C HIS A 16 11.56 -2.84 -5.35
N GLN A 17 12.08 -2.51 -4.17
CA GLN A 17 11.52 -1.46 -3.31
C GLN A 17 11.66 -0.06 -3.92
N ILE A 18 12.80 0.22 -4.59
CA ILE A 18 12.99 1.46 -5.36
C ILE A 18 11.93 1.54 -6.46
N THR A 19 11.87 0.52 -7.32
CA THR A 19 10.92 0.44 -8.44
C THR A 19 9.48 0.63 -7.98
N GLN A 20 9.11 -0.02 -6.87
CA GLN A 20 7.75 0.06 -6.34
C GLN A 20 7.42 1.44 -5.78
N THR A 21 8.37 2.07 -5.08
CA THR A 21 8.15 3.42 -4.54
C THR A 21 8.10 4.47 -5.65
N VAL A 22 8.91 4.31 -6.70
CA VAL A 22 8.82 5.17 -7.90
C VAL A 22 7.48 5.01 -8.60
N ARG A 23 6.99 3.77 -8.76
CA ARG A 23 5.66 3.47 -9.30
C ARG A 23 4.57 4.17 -8.48
N GLU A 24 4.62 4.07 -7.15
CA GLU A 24 3.69 4.75 -6.25
C GLU A 24 3.74 6.27 -6.44
N CYS A 25 4.93 6.88 -6.42
CA CYS A 25 5.13 8.31 -6.66
C CYS A 25 4.50 8.80 -7.97
N VAL A 26 4.67 8.04 -9.06
CA VAL A 26 4.09 8.39 -10.37
C VAL A 26 2.58 8.19 -10.37
N SER A 27 2.09 7.06 -9.86
CA SER A 27 0.65 6.73 -9.85
C SER A 27 -0.20 7.72 -9.06
N LEU A 28 0.35 8.24 -7.96
CA LEU A 28 -0.32 9.21 -7.14
C LEU A 28 -0.28 10.61 -7.78
N SER A 29 0.67 10.88 -8.68
CA SER A 29 0.98 12.22 -9.21
C SER A 29 0.38 12.55 -10.57
N ASP A 30 -0.75 11.96 -11.00
CA ASP A 30 -1.32 12.16 -12.35
C ASP A 30 -1.30 13.64 -12.81
N PRO A 31 -0.72 13.96 -13.98
CA PRO A 31 -0.11 13.07 -14.99
C PRO A 31 1.37 12.67 -14.72
N GLY A 32 2.01 13.29 -13.73
CA GLY A 32 3.35 12.95 -13.23
C GLY A 32 3.85 14.02 -12.24
N PRO A 33 4.92 13.74 -11.47
CA PRO A 33 5.47 14.71 -10.55
C PRO A 33 6.06 15.91 -11.32
N HIS A 34 5.68 17.12 -10.92
CA HIS A 34 6.20 18.34 -11.54
C HIS A 34 7.53 18.78 -10.92
N VAL A 35 7.69 18.54 -9.61
CA VAL A 35 8.88 18.84 -8.83
C VAL A 35 9.15 17.66 -7.89
N ILE A 36 10.40 17.23 -7.82
CA ILE A 36 10.89 16.24 -6.86
C ILE A 36 11.79 16.97 -5.86
N VAL A 37 11.58 16.72 -4.57
CA VAL A 37 12.36 17.36 -3.50
C VAL A 37 13.18 16.29 -2.78
N LEU A 38 14.51 16.40 -2.88
CA LEU A 38 15.45 15.55 -2.15
C LEU A 38 15.86 16.22 -0.85
N LEU A 39 15.42 15.67 0.27
CA LEU A 39 15.81 16.16 1.58
C LEU A 39 17.09 15.48 2.04
N LEU A 40 18.19 16.24 2.11
CA LEU A 40 19.50 15.74 2.55
C LEU A 40 20.01 16.50 3.78
N LYS A 41 20.75 15.79 4.64
CA LYS A 41 21.48 16.42 5.75
C LYS A 41 22.88 16.81 5.28
N HIS A 42 23.31 18.02 5.63
CA HIS A 42 24.55 18.61 5.10
C HIS A 42 25.82 17.88 5.59
N ASP A 43 25.83 17.46 6.85
CA ASP A 43 26.97 16.86 7.56
C ASP A 43 27.09 15.33 7.39
N GLN A 44 26.01 14.67 6.95
CA GLN A 44 25.93 13.20 6.90
C GLN A 44 25.97 12.62 5.48
N CYS A 45 26.05 13.44 4.44
CA CYS A 45 26.03 12.94 3.07
C CYS A 45 27.36 12.25 2.70
N SER A 46 27.31 10.93 2.59
CA SER A 46 28.39 10.01 2.25
C SER A 46 28.33 9.56 0.79
N ALA A 47 29.37 8.83 0.32
CA ALA A 47 29.40 8.30 -1.05
C ALA A 47 28.30 7.26 -1.28
N GLU A 48 27.92 6.51 -0.24
CA GLU A 48 26.82 5.56 -0.25
C GLU A 48 25.47 6.29 -0.45
N ASP A 49 25.29 7.45 0.19
CA ASP A 49 24.10 8.28 -0.01
C ASP A 49 24.03 8.81 -1.45
N GLN A 50 25.18 9.20 -2.03
CA GLN A 50 25.23 9.62 -3.43
C GLN A 50 24.80 8.50 -4.37
N GLU A 51 25.35 7.29 -4.20
CA GLU A 51 24.98 6.14 -5.02
C GLU A 51 23.50 5.79 -4.88
N CYS A 52 22.97 5.83 -3.65
CA CYS A 52 21.55 5.59 -3.37
C CYS A 52 20.65 6.64 -4.04
N VAL A 53 20.97 7.93 -3.91
CA VAL A 53 20.23 9.03 -4.54
C VAL A 53 20.23 8.88 -6.06
N GLU A 54 21.39 8.60 -6.66
CA GLU A 54 21.51 8.43 -8.11
C GLU A 54 20.67 7.26 -8.59
N LYS A 55 20.80 6.10 -7.93
CA LYS A 55 20.03 4.90 -8.23
C LYS A 55 18.52 5.13 -8.15
N VAL A 56 18.04 5.86 -7.14
CA VAL A 56 16.63 6.18 -7.00
C VAL A 56 16.16 7.13 -8.10
N LEU A 57 16.90 8.21 -8.34
CA LEU A 57 16.53 9.19 -9.35
C LEU A 57 16.50 8.56 -10.74
N ASP A 58 17.54 7.82 -11.10
CA ASP A 58 17.66 7.17 -12.41
C ASP A 58 16.52 6.18 -12.69
N SER A 59 15.88 5.63 -11.65
CA SER A 59 14.71 4.76 -11.80
C SER A 59 13.39 5.48 -12.16
N PHE A 60 13.33 6.82 -12.10
CA PHE A 60 12.19 7.59 -12.62
C PHE A 60 12.33 7.81 -14.13
N SER A 61 13.45 8.43 -14.52
CA SER A 61 13.93 8.59 -15.90
C SER A 61 15.20 9.44 -15.91
N GLU A 62 15.94 9.48 -17.02
CA GLU A 62 17.08 10.40 -17.19
C GLU A 62 16.70 11.88 -17.01
N ARG A 63 15.43 12.24 -17.23
CA ARG A 63 14.94 13.62 -17.08
C ARG A 63 14.61 14.00 -15.64
N VAL A 64 14.61 13.05 -14.71
CA VAL A 64 14.30 13.29 -13.29
C VAL A 64 15.08 14.47 -12.72
N TYR A 65 16.36 14.60 -13.07
CA TYR A 65 17.22 15.66 -12.58
C TYR A 65 16.72 17.03 -12.98
N GLN A 66 16.00 17.17 -14.10
CA GLN A 66 15.37 18.41 -14.56
C GLN A 66 14.15 18.81 -13.73
N HIS A 67 13.60 17.90 -12.93
CA HIS A 67 12.48 18.14 -12.02
C HIS A 67 12.89 18.15 -10.54
N THR A 68 14.14 17.76 -10.23
CA THR A 68 14.62 17.61 -8.85
C THR A 68 15.26 18.88 -8.29
N MET A 69 14.99 19.16 -7.02
CA MET A 69 15.76 20.09 -6.20
C MET A 69 16.25 19.46 -4.90
N VAL A 70 17.39 19.93 -4.42
CA VAL A 70 17.99 19.51 -3.15
C VAL A 70 17.59 20.47 -2.04
N LEU A 71 17.07 19.94 -0.96
CA LEU A 71 16.64 20.68 0.22
C LEU A 71 17.51 20.25 1.39
N THR A 72 18.21 21.19 2.05
CA THR A 72 19.08 20.88 3.20
C THR A 72 18.57 21.51 4.48
N THR A 73 18.68 20.80 5.60
CA THR A 73 18.09 21.20 6.89
C THR A 73 19.05 21.93 7.85
N GLN A 74 20.31 22.16 7.45
CA GLN A 74 21.33 22.81 8.28
C GLN A 74 22.21 23.75 7.45
N GLU A 75 22.77 24.78 8.11
CA GLU A 75 23.81 25.61 7.53
C GLU A 75 25.14 24.86 7.46
N PRO A 76 25.90 24.99 6.35
CA PRO A 76 27.21 24.36 6.21
C PRO A 76 28.17 24.85 7.31
N THR A 77 28.69 23.93 8.11
CA THR A 77 29.88 24.17 8.94
C THR A 77 31.17 23.98 8.12
N GLU A 78 31.16 23.08 7.13
CA GLU A 78 32.27 22.77 6.23
C GLU A 78 31.75 22.41 4.83
N THR A 79 32.63 22.39 3.82
CA THR A 79 32.28 22.00 2.44
C THR A 79 32.07 20.49 2.33
N ASN A 80 30.87 20.05 1.94
CA ASN A 80 30.59 18.65 1.61
C ASN A 80 30.65 18.46 0.08
N ASP A 81 31.77 17.96 -0.43
CA ASP A 81 32.01 17.77 -1.87
C ASP A 81 31.00 16.81 -2.52
N ILE A 82 30.49 15.83 -1.77
CA ILE A 82 29.53 14.84 -2.26
C ILE A 82 28.17 15.50 -2.46
N LEU A 83 27.71 16.24 -1.46
CA LEU A 83 26.47 17.02 -1.55
C LEU A 83 26.55 18.04 -2.70
N GLN A 84 27.70 18.69 -2.89
CA GLN A 84 27.89 19.62 -4.01
C GLN A 84 27.78 18.92 -5.37
N LYS A 85 28.26 17.68 -5.53
CA LYS A 85 28.07 16.91 -6.76
C LYS A 85 26.59 16.61 -7.02
N ILE A 86 25.84 16.24 -5.99
CA ILE A 86 24.38 15.98 -6.11
C ILE A 86 23.65 17.27 -6.51
N ILE A 87 23.97 18.39 -5.88
CA ILE A 87 23.42 19.71 -6.20
C ILE A 87 23.73 20.09 -7.65
N GLN A 88 24.96 19.87 -8.11
CA GLN A 88 25.36 20.14 -9.49
C GLN A 88 24.59 19.29 -10.50
N LYS A 89 24.41 17.99 -10.23
CA LYS A 89 23.58 17.11 -11.06
C LYS A 89 22.12 17.59 -11.12
N CYS A 90 21.60 18.17 -10.05
CA CYS A 90 20.25 18.76 -9.99
C CYS A 90 20.20 20.21 -10.55
N PHE A 91 21.14 20.59 -11.43
CA PHE A 91 21.22 21.91 -12.05
C PHE A 91 21.36 23.06 -11.05
N ASN A 92 22.10 22.83 -9.96
CA ASN A 92 22.31 23.79 -8.87
C ASN A 92 21.01 24.26 -8.20
N ARG A 93 19.94 23.46 -8.28
CA ARG A 93 18.70 23.73 -7.54
C ARG A 93 18.83 23.24 -6.13
N HIS A 94 19.17 24.17 -5.25
CA HIS A 94 19.37 23.93 -3.84
C HIS A 94 18.65 24.99 -3.02
N PHE A 95 18.02 24.56 -1.94
CA PHE A 95 17.46 25.45 -0.93
C PHE A 95 17.90 25.00 0.45
N SER A 96 18.43 25.94 1.25
CA SER A 96 18.77 25.69 2.65
C SER A 96 17.64 26.18 3.54
N LEU A 97 17.05 25.25 4.32
CA LEU A 97 16.05 25.54 5.33
C LEU A 97 16.74 26.17 6.55
N GLN A 98 16.67 27.49 6.64
CA GLN A 98 17.03 28.26 7.83
C GLN A 98 15.77 28.62 8.62
N ARG A 99 15.92 28.93 9.92
CA ARG A 99 14.81 29.41 10.76
C ARG A 99 14.18 30.71 10.26
N SER A 100 14.91 31.48 9.46
CA SER A 100 14.48 32.73 8.81
C SER A 100 13.95 32.54 7.38
N SER A 101 14.00 31.33 6.82
CA SER A 101 13.58 31.09 5.44
C SER A 101 12.06 31.26 5.30
N SER A 102 11.63 32.05 4.31
CA SER A 102 10.22 32.20 4.00
C SER A 102 9.73 31.04 3.14
N PRO A 103 8.54 30.47 3.39
CA PRO A 103 7.91 29.52 2.48
C PRO A 103 7.78 30.05 1.04
N ASN A 104 7.65 31.37 0.87
CA ASN A 104 7.54 31.99 -0.45
C ASN A 104 8.82 31.85 -1.29
N ASP A 105 9.98 31.81 -0.66
CA ASP A 105 11.25 31.66 -1.39
C ASP A 105 11.39 30.23 -1.93
N LEU A 106 10.94 29.24 -1.15
CA LEU A 106 10.88 27.85 -1.61
C LEU A 106 9.85 27.66 -2.74
N LEU A 107 8.66 28.29 -2.61
CA LEU A 107 7.64 28.25 -3.66
C LEU A 107 8.13 28.86 -4.98
N ARG A 108 8.90 29.95 -4.93
CA ARG A 108 9.52 30.53 -6.14
C ARG A 108 10.45 29.53 -6.83
N VAL A 109 11.23 28.76 -6.07
CA VAL A 109 12.09 27.72 -6.65
C VAL A 109 11.23 26.64 -7.34
N PHE A 110 10.11 26.23 -6.76
CA PHE A 110 9.19 25.31 -7.42
C PHE A 110 8.62 25.89 -8.73
N GLU A 111 8.18 27.15 -8.72
CA GLU A 111 7.66 27.83 -9.90
C GLU A 111 8.71 27.93 -11.00
N ASP A 112 9.96 28.25 -10.65
CA ASP A 112 11.08 28.30 -11.58
C ASP A 112 11.35 26.94 -12.21
N ILE A 113 11.31 25.85 -11.44
CA ILE A 113 11.47 24.49 -11.95
C ILE A 113 10.36 24.15 -12.95
N VAL A 114 9.11 24.42 -12.58
CA VAL A 114 7.96 24.14 -13.45
C VAL A 114 8.07 24.95 -14.73
N LYS A 115 8.45 26.23 -14.64
CA LYS A 115 8.64 27.11 -15.79
C LYS A 115 9.79 26.66 -16.70
N MET A 116 10.91 26.23 -16.13
CA MET A 116 12.06 25.70 -16.89
C MET A 116 11.72 24.41 -17.65
N ASN A 117 10.72 23.67 -17.19
CA ASN A 117 10.20 22.48 -17.86
C ASN A 117 8.97 22.76 -18.75
N ASP A 118 8.70 24.03 -19.07
CA ASP A 118 7.55 24.47 -19.88
C ASP A 118 6.18 24.06 -19.29
N GLY A 119 6.10 23.94 -17.95
CA GLY A 119 4.91 23.44 -17.27
C GLY A 119 4.68 21.93 -17.41
N ARG A 120 5.61 21.19 -18.03
CA ARG A 120 5.50 19.75 -18.18
C ARG A 120 5.82 19.05 -16.85
N HIS A 121 5.15 17.93 -16.64
CA HIS A 121 5.48 16.99 -15.58
C HIS A 121 6.60 16.05 -16.05
N LEU A 122 7.24 15.39 -15.09
CA LEU A 122 8.17 14.32 -15.39
C LEU A 122 7.41 13.14 -16.00
N ASP A 123 7.79 12.77 -17.23
CA ASP A 123 7.35 11.54 -17.89
C ASP A 123 8.28 10.40 -17.47
N CYS A 124 7.68 9.31 -16.97
CA CYS A 124 8.39 8.13 -16.48
C CYS A 124 8.02 6.93 -17.37
N PRO A 125 8.78 6.66 -18.45
CA PRO A 125 8.51 5.60 -19.42
C PRO A 125 8.45 4.20 -18.79
N GLU A 126 9.29 3.98 -17.78
CA GLU A 126 9.38 2.70 -17.05
C GLU A 126 8.18 2.48 -16.13
N ALA A 127 7.50 3.55 -15.71
CA ALA A 127 6.19 3.45 -15.06
C ALA A 127 5.08 3.26 -16.11
N SER A 128 5.13 3.96 -17.25
CA SER A 128 4.08 3.96 -18.28
C SER A 128 4.10 2.74 -19.23
N GLN A 129 5.23 2.03 -19.37
CA GLN A 129 5.29 0.72 -20.05
C GLN A 129 4.53 -0.38 -19.29
N TYR A 130 4.40 -0.26 -17.96
CA TYR A 130 3.51 -1.14 -17.18
C TYR A 130 2.04 -0.73 -17.37
N PHE A 131 1.72 0.57 -17.30
CA PHE A 131 0.36 1.07 -17.51
C PHE A 131 -0.23 0.76 -18.90
N SER A 132 0.60 0.68 -19.94
CA SER A 132 0.15 0.42 -21.31
C SER A 132 -0.04 -1.07 -21.65
N MET A 133 0.59 -1.99 -20.91
CA MET A 133 0.28 -3.43 -21.02
C MET A 133 -1.03 -3.80 -20.29
N GLU A 134 -1.43 -3.04 -19.26
CA GLU A 134 -2.62 -3.34 -18.44
C GLU A 134 -3.94 -2.78 -19.01
N GLN A 135 -3.89 -1.80 -19.93
CA GLN A 135 -5.11 -1.23 -20.54
C GLN A 135 -5.72 -2.06 -21.69
N GLN A 136 -5.10 -3.15 -22.14
CA GLN A 136 -5.64 -3.98 -23.24
C GLN A 136 -6.25 -5.33 -22.84
N ALA A 137 -6.22 -5.74 -21.57
CA ALA A 137 -6.81 -7.02 -21.18
C ALA A 137 -8.28 -6.89 -20.75
N THR A 138 -9.15 -6.47 -21.67
CA THR A 138 -10.58 -6.86 -21.61
C THR A 138 -10.76 -8.13 -22.43
N GLU A 139 -10.07 -9.22 -22.08
CA GLU A 139 -10.24 -10.50 -22.77
C GLU A 139 -10.29 -11.65 -21.77
N ARG A 140 -11.21 -12.57 -22.10
CA ARG A 140 -11.61 -13.76 -21.34
C ARG A 140 -10.41 -14.51 -20.75
N LEU A 141 -10.52 -14.86 -19.47
CA LEU A 141 -9.59 -15.65 -18.65
C LEU A 141 -8.83 -16.73 -19.46
N SER A 142 -7.68 -16.36 -20.03
CA SER A 142 -6.73 -17.27 -20.68
C SER A 142 -5.49 -17.47 -19.81
N GLU A 143 -4.74 -18.54 -20.08
CA GLU A 143 -3.41 -18.76 -19.51
C GLU A 143 -2.51 -17.56 -19.84
N GLY A 144 -1.95 -16.92 -18.80
CA GLY A 144 -1.05 -15.75 -18.95
C GLY A 144 -1.37 -14.53 -18.08
N VAL A 145 -2.57 -14.44 -17.47
CA VAL A 145 -2.93 -13.30 -16.60
C VAL A 145 -2.24 -13.42 -15.24
N LYS A 146 -1.58 -12.32 -14.80
CA LYS A 146 -0.94 -12.18 -13.49
C LYS A 146 -1.99 -12.23 -12.37
N LEU A 147 -1.76 -13.08 -11.37
CA LEU A 147 -2.62 -13.20 -10.20
C LEU A 147 -2.05 -12.42 -9.02
N ASN A 148 -2.78 -11.44 -8.52
CA ASN A 148 -2.40 -10.69 -7.32
C ASN A 148 -3.09 -11.26 -6.09
N LEU A 149 -2.30 -11.75 -5.16
CA LEU A 149 -2.73 -12.32 -3.90
C LEU A 149 -2.22 -11.46 -2.74
N VAL A 150 -3.08 -11.23 -1.75
CA VAL A 150 -2.68 -10.59 -0.50
C VAL A 150 -2.81 -11.59 0.65
N VAL A 151 -1.76 -11.77 1.43
CA VAL A 151 -1.76 -12.65 2.60
C VAL A 151 -2.03 -11.84 3.86
N CYS A 152 -3.02 -12.26 4.66
CA CYS A 152 -3.48 -11.59 5.87
C CYS A 152 -3.48 -12.55 7.07
N GLY A 153 -3.50 -12.01 8.28
CA GLY A 153 -3.52 -12.78 9.52
C GLY A 153 -2.64 -12.17 10.62
N SER A 154 -2.86 -12.63 11.85
CA SER A 154 -2.15 -12.19 13.07
C SER A 154 -0.72 -12.72 13.13
N ASP A 155 -0.51 -13.99 12.77
CA ASP A 155 0.80 -14.65 12.89
C ASP A 155 1.74 -14.30 11.73
N ARG A 156 2.74 -13.46 12.02
CA ARG A 156 3.78 -13.05 11.07
C ARG A 156 4.61 -14.22 10.55
N THR A 157 4.92 -15.20 11.40
CA THR A 157 5.79 -16.32 11.05
C THR A 157 5.08 -17.26 10.08
N LEU A 158 3.81 -17.56 10.34
CA LEU A 158 2.98 -18.34 9.44
C LEU A 158 2.79 -17.65 8.08
N LYS A 159 2.51 -16.35 8.07
CA LYS A 159 2.40 -15.57 6.82
C LYS A 159 3.66 -15.66 5.95
N SER A 160 4.84 -15.48 6.56
CA SER A 160 6.10 -15.59 5.83
C SER A 160 6.34 -17.00 5.28
N SER A 161 6.12 -18.02 6.11
CA SER A 161 6.31 -19.42 5.72
C SER A 161 5.42 -19.82 4.54
N ILE A 162 4.13 -19.48 4.61
CA ILE A 162 3.18 -19.74 3.54
C ILE A 162 3.52 -18.95 2.28
N SER A 163 3.94 -17.70 2.44
CA SER A 163 4.34 -16.89 1.31
C SER A 163 5.51 -17.50 0.55
N GLU A 164 6.53 -17.95 1.27
CA GLU A 164 7.67 -18.65 0.67
C GLU A 164 7.24 -19.95 0.00
N GLN A 165 6.36 -20.73 0.62
CA GLN A 165 5.92 -22.01 0.05
C GLN A 165 5.09 -21.81 -1.23
N ILE A 166 4.17 -20.84 -1.24
CA ILE A 166 3.43 -20.47 -2.44
C ILE A 166 4.40 -20.02 -3.53
N LEU A 167 5.34 -19.12 -3.22
CA LEU A 167 6.29 -18.61 -4.22
C LEU A 167 7.23 -19.70 -4.78
N ARG A 168 7.66 -20.66 -3.95
CA ARG A 168 8.51 -21.79 -4.37
C ARG A 168 7.79 -22.75 -5.32
N ASP A 169 6.54 -23.08 -5.02
CA ASP A 169 5.78 -24.09 -5.78
C ASP A 169 5.12 -23.52 -7.05
N VAL A 170 5.10 -22.19 -7.19
CA VAL A 170 4.42 -21.47 -8.27
C VAL A 170 5.25 -21.36 -9.56
N ASP A 171 6.49 -21.86 -9.58
CA ASP A 171 7.31 -21.90 -10.80
C ASP A 171 6.86 -22.96 -11.84
N LEU A 172 5.67 -23.57 -11.68
CA LEU A 172 5.30 -24.77 -12.45
C LEU A 172 4.15 -24.65 -13.45
N HIS A 173 3.37 -23.57 -13.52
CA HIS A 173 2.15 -23.55 -14.36
C HIS A 173 1.97 -22.31 -15.25
N GLY A 174 3.07 -21.61 -15.57
CA GLY A 174 3.07 -20.54 -16.58
C GLY A 174 2.23 -19.29 -16.24
N ARG A 175 1.79 -19.12 -14.98
CA ARG A 175 1.10 -17.93 -14.49
C ARG A 175 1.99 -17.18 -13.50
N GLN A 176 2.13 -15.87 -13.73
CA GLN A 176 2.83 -15.00 -12.80
C GLN A 176 1.92 -14.76 -11.57
N ILE A 177 2.37 -15.12 -10.38
CA ILE A 177 1.69 -14.76 -9.13
C ILE A 177 2.49 -13.66 -8.44
N SER A 178 1.79 -12.59 -8.10
CA SER A 178 2.29 -11.53 -7.22
C SER A 178 1.69 -11.75 -5.85
N LEU A 179 2.55 -11.85 -4.83
CA LEU A 179 2.14 -12.07 -3.46
C LEU A 179 2.57 -10.89 -2.60
N VAL A 180 1.61 -10.25 -1.95
CA VAL A 180 1.85 -9.11 -1.04
C VAL A 180 1.44 -9.52 0.37
N ASN A 181 2.34 -9.35 1.33
CA ASN A 181 2.05 -9.60 2.73
C ASN A 181 1.44 -8.35 3.36
N LEU A 182 0.20 -8.46 3.83
CA LEU A 182 -0.41 -7.44 4.67
C LEU A 182 0.14 -7.59 6.10
N PRO A 183 0.73 -6.53 6.70
CA PRO A 183 1.09 -6.54 8.11
C PRO A 183 -0.13 -6.88 9.00
N ALA A 184 0.11 -7.37 10.21
CA ALA A 184 -0.97 -7.50 11.18
C ALA A 184 -1.52 -6.10 11.46
N LEU A 185 -2.84 -5.96 11.51
CA LEU A 185 -3.52 -4.67 11.66
C LEU A 185 -3.95 -4.42 13.11
N PHE A 186 -4.18 -5.49 13.86
CA PHE A 186 -4.54 -5.46 15.27
C PHE A 186 -3.30 -5.47 16.18
N ASN A 187 -3.44 -4.86 17.36
CA ASN A 187 -2.40 -4.75 18.39
C ASN A 187 -1.05 -4.22 17.86
N THR A 188 -1.12 -3.34 16.87
CA THR A 188 0.05 -2.65 16.32
C THR A 188 0.41 -1.45 17.19
N ARG A 189 1.67 -1.03 17.15
CA ARG A 189 2.09 0.26 17.73
C ARG A 189 1.79 1.44 16.80
N LEU A 190 0.99 1.21 15.77
CA LEU A 190 0.72 2.15 14.69
C LEU A 190 -0.55 2.94 14.99
N SER A 191 -0.57 4.18 14.51
CA SER A 191 -1.77 5.01 14.46
C SER A 191 -2.77 4.51 13.42
N GLU A 192 -4.03 4.95 13.51
CA GLU A 192 -5.05 4.60 12.52
C GLU A 192 -4.68 5.08 11.11
N GLU A 193 -3.99 6.21 10.99
CA GLU A 193 -3.49 6.74 9.72
C GLU A 193 -2.41 5.84 9.12
N GLU A 194 -1.46 5.36 9.93
CA GLU A 194 -0.41 4.44 9.47
C GLU A 194 -1.00 3.08 9.05
N VAL A 195 -1.98 2.56 9.80
CA VAL A 195 -2.72 1.34 9.42
C VAL A 195 -3.46 1.54 8.10
N MET A 196 -4.11 2.71 7.91
CA MET A 196 -4.78 3.06 6.67
C MET A 196 -3.80 3.17 5.50
N HIS A 197 -2.64 3.78 5.73
CA HIS A 197 -1.58 3.91 4.73
C HIS A 197 -1.04 2.54 4.33
N GLN A 198 -0.74 1.66 5.29
CA GLN A 198 -0.24 0.30 5.00
C GLN A 198 -1.26 -0.54 4.22
N THR A 199 -2.54 -0.45 4.57
CA THR A 199 -3.61 -1.18 3.87
C THR A 199 -3.83 -0.65 2.46
N LEU A 200 -3.86 0.67 2.27
CA LEU A 200 -3.92 1.30 0.95
C LEU A 200 -2.71 0.92 0.10
N HIS A 201 -1.51 1.00 0.69
CA HIS A 201 -0.26 0.63 0.04
C HIS A 201 -0.35 -0.81 -0.48
N CYS A 202 -0.73 -1.78 0.36
CA CYS A 202 -0.86 -3.19 -0.05
C CYS A 202 -1.81 -3.40 -1.23
N VAL A 203 -2.95 -2.68 -1.27
CA VAL A 203 -3.88 -2.76 -2.41
C VAL A 203 -3.27 -2.11 -3.66
N SER A 204 -2.60 -0.96 -3.52
CA SER A 204 -1.99 -0.24 -4.63
C SER A 204 -0.83 -1.00 -5.30
N LEU A 205 -0.18 -1.91 -4.58
CA LEU A 205 0.86 -2.78 -5.15
C LEU A 205 0.31 -3.85 -6.12
N CYS A 206 -1.01 -4.03 -6.14
CA CYS A 206 -1.70 -5.07 -6.89
C CYS A 206 -2.46 -4.47 -8.07
N ASP A 207 -1.82 -4.17 -9.19
CA ASP A 207 -2.53 -3.76 -10.43
C ASP A 207 -3.08 -4.97 -11.20
N PRO A 208 -4.35 -4.98 -11.67
CA PRO A 208 -5.36 -3.90 -11.57
C PRO A 208 -6.16 -3.91 -10.25
N GLY A 209 -5.99 -4.97 -9.46
CA GLY A 209 -6.48 -5.08 -8.09
C GLY A 209 -6.03 -6.38 -7.43
N VAL A 210 -6.43 -6.57 -6.18
CA VAL A 210 -6.25 -7.83 -5.45
C VAL A 210 -7.29 -8.83 -5.92
N HIS A 211 -6.85 -9.96 -6.46
CA HIS A 211 -7.74 -11.02 -6.94
C HIS A 211 -8.26 -11.87 -5.76
N VAL A 212 -7.37 -12.21 -4.82
CA VAL A 212 -7.72 -12.98 -3.62
C VAL A 212 -6.93 -12.48 -2.42
N PHE A 213 -7.64 -12.29 -1.30
CA PHE A 213 -7.07 -12.18 0.04
C PHE A 213 -7.07 -13.56 0.69
N LEU A 214 -5.91 -14.02 1.12
CA LEU A 214 -5.71 -15.26 1.85
C LEU A 214 -5.58 -14.93 3.34
N LEU A 215 -6.64 -15.20 4.11
CA LEU A 215 -6.59 -15.03 5.56
C LEU A 215 -6.13 -16.34 6.21
N ILE A 216 -4.96 -16.30 6.83
CA ILE A 216 -4.36 -17.46 7.51
C ILE A 216 -4.93 -17.58 8.93
N ILE A 217 -5.44 -18.75 9.26
CA ILE A 217 -6.01 -19.11 10.56
C ILE A 217 -5.49 -20.50 10.96
N PRO A 218 -5.15 -20.75 12.25
CA PRO A 218 -4.80 -22.09 12.71
C PRO A 218 -6.00 -23.06 12.64
N ASP A 219 -5.73 -24.37 12.59
CA ASP A 219 -6.74 -25.43 12.79
C ASP A 219 -7.18 -25.58 14.27
N ALA A 220 -6.45 -24.94 15.18
CA ALA A 220 -6.78 -24.82 16.59
C ALA A 220 -7.79 -23.70 16.87
N PRO A 221 -8.45 -23.70 18.05
CA PRO A 221 -9.36 -22.63 18.44
C PRO A 221 -8.69 -21.24 18.38
N LEU A 222 -9.42 -20.28 17.82
CA LEU A 222 -8.93 -18.92 17.62
C LEU A 222 -8.67 -18.20 18.94
N ASN A 223 -7.52 -17.56 19.03
CA ASN A 223 -7.22 -16.70 20.17
C ASN A 223 -7.87 -15.30 19.99
N ASN A 224 -7.76 -14.45 21.02
CA ASN A 224 -8.35 -13.10 20.97
C ASN A 224 -7.70 -12.19 19.91
N GLU A 225 -6.42 -12.40 19.61
CA GLU A 225 -5.67 -11.65 18.61
C GLU A 225 -6.15 -12.01 17.20
N ASP A 226 -6.37 -13.29 16.91
CA ASP A 226 -6.91 -13.75 15.61
C ASP A 226 -8.29 -13.17 15.35
N LYS A 227 -9.15 -13.15 16.38
CA LYS A 227 -10.51 -12.58 16.29
C LYS A 227 -10.46 -11.09 15.99
N ALA A 228 -9.66 -10.36 16.76
CA ALA A 228 -9.57 -8.92 16.64
C ALA A 228 -8.88 -8.50 15.33
N GLU A 229 -7.87 -9.24 14.85
CA GLU A 229 -7.28 -9.06 13.53
C GLU A 229 -8.34 -9.21 12.43
N THR A 230 -9.17 -10.25 12.53
CA THR A 230 -10.22 -10.50 11.54
C THR A 230 -11.30 -9.42 11.56
N GLU A 231 -11.66 -8.91 12.74
CA GLU A 231 -12.56 -7.76 12.90
C GLU A 231 -11.96 -6.49 12.31
N GLU A 232 -10.67 -6.25 12.50
CA GLU A 232 -9.97 -5.07 12.03
C GLU A 232 -9.84 -5.06 10.50
N ILE A 233 -9.53 -6.21 9.89
CA ILE A 233 -9.57 -6.40 8.43
C ILE A 233 -10.97 -6.06 7.90
N GLN A 234 -12.02 -6.59 8.54
CA GLN A 234 -13.40 -6.32 8.12
C GLN A 234 -13.76 -4.83 8.29
N ARG A 235 -13.29 -4.20 9.38
CA ARG A 235 -13.49 -2.77 9.65
C ARG A 235 -12.85 -1.94 8.56
N ILE A 236 -11.60 -2.22 8.20
CA ILE A 236 -10.84 -1.41 7.24
C ILE A 236 -11.36 -1.61 5.83
N PHE A 237 -11.41 -2.85 5.33
CA PHE A 237 -11.76 -3.14 3.93
C PHE A 237 -13.27 -3.19 3.67
N SER A 238 -14.10 -3.08 4.71
CA SER A 238 -15.56 -3.21 4.68
C SER A 238 -16.03 -4.59 4.18
N SER A 239 -17.35 -4.81 4.08
CA SER A 239 -17.91 -6.05 3.53
C SER A 239 -17.54 -6.30 2.05
N ARG A 240 -16.95 -5.31 1.37
CA ARG A 240 -16.49 -5.44 -0.03
C ARG A 240 -15.35 -6.45 -0.18
N ILE A 241 -14.55 -6.68 0.85
CA ILE A 241 -13.49 -7.70 0.82
C ILE A 241 -14.05 -9.12 0.81
N ASN A 242 -15.28 -9.32 1.29
CA ASN A 242 -15.81 -10.64 1.56
C ASN A 242 -15.94 -11.47 0.29
N LYS A 243 -16.24 -10.86 -0.87
CA LYS A 243 -16.25 -11.57 -2.16
C LYS A 243 -14.85 -11.96 -2.64
N HIS A 244 -13.80 -11.37 -2.10
CA HIS A 244 -12.42 -11.58 -2.52
C HIS A 244 -11.58 -12.29 -1.46
N MET A 245 -12.18 -12.83 -0.39
CA MET A 245 -11.45 -13.52 0.67
C MET A 245 -11.62 -15.04 0.64
N MET A 246 -10.52 -15.75 0.87
CA MET A 246 -10.45 -17.19 1.11
C MET A 246 -9.72 -17.45 2.43
N ILE A 247 -10.28 -18.34 3.26
CA ILE A 247 -9.68 -18.73 4.54
C ILE A 247 -8.70 -19.86 4.34
N LEU A 248 -7.43 -19.65 4.68
CA LEU A 248 -6.39 -20.68 4.67
C LEU A 248 -6.24 -21.25 6.08
N ILE A 249 -6.71 -22.48 6.28
CA ILE A 249 -6.68 -23.14 7.59
C ILE A 249 -5.41 -23.97 7.69
N MET A 250 -4.51 -23.55 8.56
CA MET A 250 -3.21 -24.16 8.78
C MET A 250 -3.35 -25.43 9.60
N GLN A 251 -3.11 -26.57 8.97
CA GLN A 251 -3.16 -27.86 9.64
C GLN A 251 -1.83 -28.16 10.34
N SER A 252 -1.90 -28.35 11.65
CA SER A 252 -0.81 -28.89 12.45
C SER A 252 -0.76 -30.42 12.33
N SER A 253 0.41 -31.01 12.52
CA SER A 253 0.54 -32.48 12.59
C SER A 253 -0.15 -33.08 13.82
N GLU A 254 -0.46 -32.25 14.82
CA GLU A 254 -0.98 -32.67 16.14
C GLU A 254 -2.51 -32.57 16.21
N HIS A 255 -3.15 -31.74 15.40
CA HIS A 255 -4.60 -31.49 15.42
C HIS A 255 -5.26 -31.69 14.06
N GLN A 256 -5.24 -32.93 13.55
CA GLN A 256 -6.13 -33.31 12.44
C GLN A 256 -7.57 -33.53 12.94
N THR A 257 -8.16 -32.56 13.64
CA THR A 257 -9.54 -32.65 14.07
C THR A 257 -10.46 -32.51 12.86
N ALA A 258 -11.40 -33.45 12.71
CA ALA A 258 -12.36 -33.46 11.61
C ALA A 258 -13.37 -32.30 11.68
N GLU A 259 -13.55 -31.68 12.85
CA GLU A 259 -14.48 -30.58 13.08
C GLU A 259 -13.74 -29.32 13.51
N LEU A 260 -13.92 -28.25 12.73
CA LEU A 260 -13.53 -26.90 13.11
C LEU A 260 -14.48 -26.38 14.19
N ASP A 261 -13.95 -25.57 15.11
CA ASP A 261 -14.77 -24.95 16.14
C ASP A 261 -15.78 -23.95 15.54
N LYS A 262 -16.81 -23.62 16.32
CA LYS A 262 -17.93 -22.76 15.89
C LYS A 262 -17.47 -21.35 15.48
N GLU A 263 -16.43 -20.82 16.10
CA GLU A 263 -15.93 -19.48 15.80
C GLU A 263 -15.19 -19.46 14.47
N THR A 264 -14.35 -20.47 14.22
CA THR A 264 -13.71 -20.67 12.92
C THR A 264 -14.76 -20.85 11.80
N GLN A 265 -15.81 -21.63 12.04
CA GLN A 265 -16.92 -21.77 11.09
C GLN A 265 -17.63 -20.44 10.81
N SER A 266 -17.88 -19.64 11.86
CA SER A 266 -18.49 -18.31 11.72
C SER A 266 -17.65 -17.36 10.85
N ILE A 267 -16.33 -17.37 11.00
CA ILE A 267 -15.42 -16.58 10.16
C ILE A 267 -15.45 -17.05 8.71
N ILE A 268 -15.43 -18.36 8.47
CA ILE A 268 -15.55 -18.93 7.13
C ILE A 268 -16.84 -18.47 6.45
N GLU A 269 -17.97 -18.58 7.13
CA GLU A 269 -19.27 -18.13 6.61
C GLU A 269 -19.30 -16.63 6.34
N ARG A 270 -18.73 -15.81 7.24
CA ARG A 270 -18.65 -14.36 7.10
C ARG A 270 -17.94 -13.94 5.80
N PHE A 271 -16.95 -14.72 5.36
CA PHE A 271 -16.17 -14.47 4.14
C PHE A 271 -16.61 -15.30 2.93
N GLY A 272 -17.88 -15.73 2.92
CA GLY A 272 -18.50 -16.39 1.77
C GLY A 272 -18.26 -17.90 1.69
N GLY A 273 -17.82 -18.53 2.79
CA GLY A 273 -17.71 -19.98 2.90
C GLY A 273 -16.47 -20.60 2.28
N ARG A 274 -15.60 -19.80 1.64
CA ARG A 274 -14.44 -20.30 0.90
C ARG A 274 -13.27 -20.55 1.82
N ARG A 275 -12.81 -21.80 1.85
CA ARG A 275 -11.67 -22.23 2.65
C ARG A 275 -10.77 -23.19 1.89
N HIS A 276 -9.51 -23.26 2.31
CA HIS A 276 -8.55 -24.26 1.88
C HIS A 276 -7.79 -24.77 3.11
N LEU A 277 -7.67 -26.09 3.26
CA LEU A 277 -6.86 -26.70 4.30
C LEU A 277 -5.43 -26.76 3.80
N PHE A 278 -4.49 -26.25 4.58
CA PHE A 278 -3.09 -26.14 4.18
C PHE A 278 -2.19 -26.77 5.25
N GLY A 279 -1.59 -27.91 4.92
CA GLY A 279 -0.70 -28.66 5.80
C GLY A 279 0.60 -29.07 5.11
N PRO A 280 1.52 -29.76 5.82
CA PRO A 280 2.86 -30.08 5.34
C PRO A 280 2.92 -30.85 4.01
N ASN A 281 1.89 -31.67 3.76
CA ASN A 281 1.79 -32.51 2.55
C ASN A 281 0.82 -31.93 1.50
N THR A 282 0.36 -30.69 1.66
CA THR A 282 -0.59 -30.07 0.74
C THR A 282 0.13 -29.55 -0.49
N GLN A 283 -0.34 -29.94 -1.67
CA GLN A 283 0.20 -29.41 -2.92
C GLN A 283 -0.39 -28.05 -3.20
N VAL A 284 0.45 -27.04 -3.44
CA VAL A 284 0.02 -25.67 -3.79
C VAL A 284 -0.86 -25.64 -5.06
N SER A 285 -0.73 -26.62 -5.95
CA SER A 285 -1.63 -26.79 -7.11
C SER A 285 -3.12 -26.81 -6.73
N THR A 286 -3.47 -27.48 -5.63
CA THR A 286 -4.86 -27.56 -5.15
C THR A 286 -5.36 -26.22 -4.60
N LEU A 287 -4.49 -25.41 -3.98
CA LEU A 287 -4.81 -24.04 -3.60
C LEU A 287 -5.06 -23.17 -4.84
N VAL A 288 -4.21 -23.30 -5.85
CA VAL A 288 -4.34 -22.56 -7.12
C VAL A 288 -5.64 -22.94 -7.85
N GLU A 289 -6.05 -24.21 -7.84
CA GLU A 289 -7.35 -24.65 -8.38
C GLU A 289 -8.54 -24.01 -7.65
N ASN A 290 -8.50 -23.99 -6.31
CA ASN A 290 -9.52 -23.31 -5.51
C ASN A 290 -9.58 -21.80 -5.80
N ILE A 291 -8.41 -21.17 -5.99
CA ILE A 291 -8.31 -19.75 -6.39
C ILE A 291 -8.95 -19.56 -7.76
N LYS A 292 -8.65 -20.40 -8.76
CA LYS A 292 -9.27 -20.31 -10.10
C LYS A 292 -10.80 -20.40 -10.02
N LYS A 293 -11.32 -21.37 -9.27
CA LYS A 293 -12.77 -21.52 -9.06
C LYS A 293 -13.39 -20.27 -8.44
N MET A 294 -12.75 -19.71 -7.42
CA MET A 294 -13.19 -18.48 -6.77
C MET A 294 -13.20 -17.29 -7.74
N LEU A 295 -12.23 -17.20 -8.65
CA LEU A 295 -12.19 -16.14 -9.66
C LEU A 295 -13.29 -16.29 -10.71
N GLU A 296 -13.61 -17.52 -11.11
CA GLU A 296 -14.76 -17.80 -11.98
C GLU A 296 -16.08 -17.41 -11.30
N GLU A 297 -16.26 -17.76 -10.03
CA GLU A 297 -17.42 -17.36 -9.21
C GLU A 297 -17.54 -15.83 -9.12
N ASN A 298 -16.41 -15.14 -9.00
CA ASN A 298 -16.33 -13.68 -8.97
C ASN A 298 -16.36 -13.03 -10.37
N ARG A 299 -16.53 -13.80 -11.44
CA ARG A 299 -16.53 -13.31 -12.84
C ARG A 299 -15.26 -12.54 -13.22
N GLY A 300 -14.13 -12.89 -12.60
CA GLY A 300 -12.84 -12.21 -12.80
C GLY A 300 -12.73 -10.83 -12.16
N GLU A 301 -13.71 -10.40 -11.35
CA GLU A 301 -13.59 -9.16 -10.60
C GLU A 301 -12.45 -9.23 -9.56
N PHE A 302 -11.89 -8.07 -9.23
CA PHE A 302 -10.86 -7.90 -8.21
C PHE A 302 -11.26 -6.82 -7.20
N PHE A 303 -10.51 -6.71 -6.11
CA PHE A 303 -10.61 -5.63 -5.14
C PHE A 303 -9.61 -4.53 -5.51
N SER A 304 -10.08 -3.44 -6.10
CA SER A 304 -9.24 -2.33 -6.57
C SER A 304 -8.99 -1.27 -5.49
N THR A 305 -8.00 -0.42 -5.74
CA THR A 305 -7.78 0.82 -4.96
C THR A 305 -9.04 1.70 -4.94
N GLU A 306 -9.75 1.80 -6.07
CA GLU A 306 -11.04 2.51 -6.13
C GLU A 306 -12.07 1.88 -5.18
N THR A 307 -12.21 0.55 -5.20
CA THR A 307 -13.10 -0.19 -4.29
C THR A 307 -12.79 0.11 -2.82
N PHE A 308 -11.50 0.23 -2.48
CA PHE A 308 -11.04 0.59 -1.15
C PHE A 308 -11.41 2.03 -0.78
N LEU A 309 -11.10 3.00 -1.63
CA LEU A 309 -11.36 4.41 -1.39
C LEU A 309 -12.87 4.70 -1.29
N GLU A 310 -13.69 4.10 -2.16
CA GLU A 310 -15.15 4.18 -2.07
C GLU A 310 -15.68 3.69 -0.72
N ALA A 311 -15.10 2.61 -0.17
CA ALA A 311 -15.47 2.11 1.13
C ALA A 311 -15.13 3.11 2.25
N GLN A 312 -13.97 3.77 2.18
CA GLN A 312 -13.59 4.80 3.15
C GLN A 312 -14.47 6.06 3.03
N MET A 313 -14.70 6.56 1.81
CA MET A 313 -15.57 7.72 1.57
C MET A 313 -16.99 7.47 2.10
N LYS A 314 -17.54 6.27 1.90
CA LYS A 314 -18.86 5.91 2.42
C LYS A 314 -18.92 5.91 3.95
N LYS A 315 -17.84 5.54 4.64
CA LYS A 315 -17.76 5.64 6.11
C LYS A 315 -17.72 7.10 6.55
N LEU A 316 -16.89 7.93 5.90
CA LEU A 316 -16.76 9.35 6.22
C LEU A 316 -18.10 10.09 6.05
N MET A 317 -18.80 9.85 4.94
CA MET A 317 -20.12 10.43 4.68
C MET A 317 -21.14 10.06 5.77
N LYS A 318 -21.17 8.78 6.20
CA LYS A 318 -22.04 8.34 7.30
C LYS A 318 -21.70 9.02 8.62
N TYR A 319 -20.40 9.21 8.90
CA TYR A 319 -19.96 9.91 10.11
C TYR A 319 -20.40 11.38 10.10
N GLU A 320 -20.28 12.08 8.96
CA GLU A 320 -20.76 13.46 8.82
C GLU A 320 -22.27 13.58 8.99
N GLU A 321 -23.05 12.65 8.41
CA GLU A 321 -24.50 12.59 8.61
C GLU A 321 -24.87 12.38 10.09
N MET A 322 -24.16 11.48 10.77
CA MET A 322 -24.39 11.21 12.20
C MET A 322 -24.05 12.43 13.04
N LYS A 323 -22.95 13.13 12.73
CA LYS A 323 -22.54 14.37 13.39
C LYS A 323 -23.60 15.47 13.23
N LYS A 324 -24.16 15.64 12.02
CA LYS A 324 -25.26 16.60 11.77
C LYS A 324 -26.51 16.27 12.58
N LYS A 325 -26.90 14.99 12.65
CA LYS A 325 -28.05 14.54 13.46
C LYS A 325 -27.83 14.80 14.95
N MET A 326 -26.61 14.57 15.44
CA MET A 326 -26.25 14.83 16.84
C MET A 326 -26.38 16.32 17.20
N TYR A 327 -25.85 17.23 16.36
CA TYR A 327 -26.03 18.68 16.58
C TYR A 327 -27.50 19.13 16.53
N SER A 328 -28.29 18.55 15.61
CA SER A 328 -29.73 18.83 15.57
C SER A 328 -30.43 18.37 16.85
N LEU A 329 -30.10 17.20 17.39
CA LEU A 329 -30.64 16.73 18.67
C LEU A 329 -30.22 17.60 19.86
N GLU A 330 -28.96 18.01 19.93
CA GLU A 330 -28.46 18.92 20.99
C GLU A 330 -29.19 20.26 20.97
N THR A 331 -29.35 20.86 19.79
CA THR A 331 -30.09 22.12 19.64
C THR A 331 -31.56 21.97 20.06
N HIS A 332 -32.23 20.88 19.68
CA HIS A 332 -33.61 20.61 20.12
C HIS A 332 -33.73 20.43 21.65
N LEU A 333 -32.81 19.71 22.29
CA LEU A 333 -32.78 19.52 23.74
C LEU A 333 -32.56 20.84 24.50
N LEU A 334 -31.66 21.71 23.99
CA LEU A 334 -31.41 23.03 24.56
C LEU A 334 -32.63 23.97 24.42
N THR A 335 -33.38 23.88 23.32
CA THR A 335 -34.62 24.65 23.15
C THR A 335 -35.76 24.17 24.06
N GLN A 336 -35.92 22.86 24.25
CA GLN A 336 -36.98 22.31 25.13
C GLN A 336 -36.72 22.56 26.62
N GLY A 337 -35.44 22.59 27.05
CA GLY A 337 -35.07 22.90 28.44
C GLY A 337 -35.35 24.34 28.87
N ASN A 338 -35.50 25.27 27.91
CA ASN A 338 -35.85 26.67 28.17
C ASN A 338 -37.36 26.92 28.23
N GLU A 339 -38.19 26.06 27.63
CA GLU A 339 -39.66 26.19 27.65
C GLU A 339 -40.29 25.65 28.95
N GLN A 340 -39.58 24.81 29.72
CA GLN A 340 -40.06 24.27 31.01
C GLN A 340 -39.70 25.14 32.23
N LYS A 341 -39.10 26.32 32.02
CA LYS A 341 -38.68 27.25 33.09
C LYS A 341 -39.51 28.54 33.18
N ILE A 342 -40.66 28.61 32.50
CA ILE A 342 -41.56 29.78 32.53
C ILE A 342 -42.78 29.49 33.41
#